data_AF-A0A848FQV1-F1
#
_entry.id   AF-A0A848FQV1-F1
#
_cell.length_a   1.000
_cell.length_b   1.000
_cell.length_c   1.000
_cell.angle_alpha   90.00
_cell.angle_beta   90.00
_cell.angle_gamma   90.00
#
_symmetry.space_group_name_H-M   'P 1'
#
loop_
_entity.id
_entity.type
_entity.pdbx_description
1 polymer ?
#
loop_
_entity_poly.entity_id
_entity_poly.type
_entity_poly.pdbx_seq_one_letter_code
_entity_poly.pdbx_strand_id
1 'polypeptide(L)'
;MKSIQILLLFMVTTLTASAQGVFNNQTNAALQQVIEDYPNRFRNITGERLREHNGFTDYKSKISIPGSVDCVISQVNPPEKICTWTCSLFVSNNYEQALQKYQELFDQIHNTIIRVKGEKPFIITGTFAAPDQENKSASIRFQFHPVPQLAQSLRVELNMIHNENWDVILTVTKQAD
;
A
#
# COMPACT_ATOMS: atom_id res chain seq x y z
N MET A 1 -22.47 5.58 -64.63
CA MET A 1 -22.67 6.44 -63.44
C MET A 1 -23.25 5.58 -62.31
N LYS A 2 -22.74 5.77 -61.10
CA LYS A 2 -23.11 5.19 -59.78
C LYS A 2 -22.56 3.78 -59.50
N SER A 3 -21.32 3.66 -58.98
CA SER A 3 -20.90 3.73 -57.55
C SER A 3 -21.37 2.51 -56.74
N ILE A 4 -20.49 1.52 -56.52
CA ILE A 4 -19.77 1.26 -55.25
C ILE A 4 -20.75 1.07 -54.09
N GLN A 5 -20.82 -0.14 -53.51
CA GLN A 5 -20.66 -0.37 -52.06
C GLN A 5 -20.34 -1.86 -51.79
N ILE A 6 -19.06 -2.08 -51.50
CA ILE A 6 -18.53 -3.24 -50.76
C ILE A 6 -19.00 -3.07 -49.31
N LEU A 7 -19.57 -4.11 -48.69
CA LEU A 7 -19.65 -4.16 -47.24
C LEU A 7 -19.26 -5.55 -46.74
N LEU A 8 -17.99 -5.66 -46.35
CA LEU A 8 -17.44 -6.73 -45.54
C LEU A 8 -18.19 -6.82 -44.22
N LEU A 9 -18.83 -7.96 -43.96
CA LEU A 9 -19.30 -8.33 -42.63
C LEU A 9 -18.15 -9.01 -41.88
N PHE A 10 -17.19 -8.22 -41.38
CA PHE A 10 -16.24 -8.68 -40.37
C PHE A 10 -16.93 -8.65 -39.01
N MET A 11 -17.52 -9.78 -38.64
CA MET A 11 -18.06 -10.03 -37.30
C MET A 11 -16.87 -10.20 -36.35
N VAL A 12 -16.37 -9.07 -35.84
CA VAL A 12 -15.36 -9.03 -34.78
C VAL A 12 -16.05 -9.51 -33.51
N THR A 13 -15.80 -10.77 -33.16
CA THR A 13 -16.00 -11.29 -31.81
C THR A 13 -15.12 -10.48 -30.87
N THR A 14 -15.70 -9.50 -30.19
CA THR A 14 -15.05 -8.84 -29.05
C THR A 14 -14.91 -9.88 -27.96
N LEU A 15 -13.73 -10.48 -27.90
CA LEU A 15 -13.23 -11.22 -26.74
C LEU A 15 -13.43 -10.30 -25.53
N THR A 16 -14.40 -10.62 -24.68
CA THR A 16 -14.40 -10.13 -23.30
C THR A 16 -13.21 -10.79 -22.63
N ALA A 17 -12.05 -10.15 -22.76
CA ALA A 17 -10.92 -10.42 -21.90
C ALA A 17 -11.38 -10.10 -20.47
N SER A 18 -11.85 -11.12 -19.76
CA SER A 18 -11.85 -11.10 -18.31
C SER A 18 -10.42 -10.77 -17.91
N ALA A 19 -10.22 -9.57 -17.36
CA ALA A 19 -8.98 -9.18 -16.72
C ALA A 19 -8.55 -10.36 -15.84
N GLN A 20 -7.52 -11.07 -16.27
CA GLN A 20 -6.97 -12.16 -15.50
C GLN A 20 -6.56 -11.55 -14.17
N GLY A 21 -7.06 -12.11 -13.08
CA GLY A 21 -6.64 -11.84 -11.72
C GLY A 21 -5.17 -12.22 -11.55
N VAL A 22 -4.29 -11.46 -12.17
CA VAL A 22 -2.92 -11.35 -11.76
C VAL A 22 -3.01 -10.44 -10.56
N PHE A 23 -3.00 -11.05 -9.37
CA PHE A 23 -2.69 -10.37 -8.12
C PHE A 23 -1.73 -9.23 -8.44
N ASN A 24 -2.06 -7.99 -8.06
CA ASN A 24 -1.17 -6.87 -8.32
C ASN A 24 0.11 -7.06 -7.50
N ASN A 25 1.05 -7.84 -8.05
CA ASN A 25 2.29 -8.29 -7.43
C ASN A 25 3.17 -7.09 -7.06
N GLN A 26 2.88 -5.92 -7.62
CA GLN A 26 3.63 -4.70 -7.38
C GLN A 26 3.41 -4.18 -5.95
N THR A 27 2.19 -4.24 -5.41
CA THR A 27 1.90 -3.88 -4.01
C THR A 27 2.71 -4.78 -3.07
N ASN A 28 2.70 -6.09 -3.33
CA ASN A 28 3.38 -7.08 -2.50
C ASN A 28 4.90 -7.00 -2.61
N ALA A 29 5.43 -6.76 -3.81
CA ALA A 29 6.85 -6.55 -4.04
C ALA A 29 7.36 -5.28 -3.35
N ALA A 30 6.61 -4.17 -3.45
CA ALA A 30 6.95 -2.93 -2.75
C ALA A 30 6.91 -3.11 -1.23
N LEU A 31 5.85 -3.73 -0.70
CA LEU A 31 5.73 -4.01 0.73
C LEU A 31 6.86 -4.93 1.22
N GLN A 32 7.22 -5.96 0.47
CA GLN A 32 8.37 -6.81 0.80
C GLN A 32 9.66 -6.01 0.92
N GLN A 33 9.95 -5.12 -0.03
CA GLN A 33 11.15 -4.28 0.00
C GLN A 33 11.15 -3.31 1.19
N VAL A 34 9.99 -2.74 1.53
CA VAL A 34 9.85 -1.85 2.69
C VAL A 34 10.09 -2.63 3.99
N ILE A 35 9.49 -3.81 4.13
CA ILE A 35 9.67 -4.69 5.29
C ILE A 35 11.13 -5.14 5.42
N GLU A 36 11.78 -5.49 4.30
CA GLU A 36 13.19 -5.90 4.27
C GLU A 36 14.14 -4.76 4.71
N ASP A 37 13.78 -3.50 4.42
CA ASP A 37 14.60 -2.34 4.84
C ASP A 37 14.27 -1.79 6.23
N TYR A 38 13.24 -2.31 6.90
CA TYR A 38 12.87 -1.89 8.24
C TYR A 38 14.02 -1.97 9.27
N PRO A 39 14.83 -3.05 9.34
CA PRO A 39 15.98 -3.12 10.25
C PRO A 39 17.03 -2.01 10.01
N ASN A 40 17.11 -1.49 8.79
CA ASN A 40 17.98 -0.36 8.42
C ASN A 40 17.32 1.00 8.66
N ARG A 41 16.15 1.04 9.31
CA ARG A 41 15.33 2.23 9.50
C ARG A 41 15.01 2.95 8.19
N PHE A 42 14.71 2.15 7.16
CA PHE A 42 14.39 2.64 5.81
C PHE A 42 15.50 3.45 5.13
N ARG A 43 16.75 3.40 5.64
CA ARG A 43 17.86 4.21 5.14
C ARG A 43 18.17 3.92 3.67
N ASN A 44 18.04 2.69 3.22
CA ASN A 44 18.39 2.33 1.83
C ASN A 44 17.31 2.79 0.85
N ILE A 45 16.06 2.81 1.31
CA ILE A 45 14.90 3.28 0.53
C ILE A 45 14.59 4.77 0.72
N THR A 46 15.36 5.49 1.53
CA THR A 46 15.23 6.95 1.72
C THR A 46 15.77 7.70 0.50
N GLY A 47 14.98 8.62 -0.05
CA GLY A 47 15.32 9.48 -1.18
C GLY A 47 15.55 10.93 -0.76
N GLU A 48 15.08 11.85 -1.60
CA GLU A 48 15.23 13.30 -1.41
C GLU A 48 14.50 13.79 -0.16
N ARG A 49 15.09 14.74 0.56
CA ARG A 49 14.42 15.43 1.68
C ARG A 49 13.30 16.31 1.14
N LEU A 50 12.09 16.10 1.63
CA LEU A 50 10.91 16.88 1.23
C LEU A 50 10.73 18.09 2.13
N ARG A 51 10.76 17.87 3.44
CA ARG A 51 10.49 18.90 4.44
C ARG A 51 11.12 18.54 5.77
N GLU A 52 11.44 19.56 6.55
CA GLU A 52 11.87 19.44 7.93
C GLU A 52 10.87 20.17 8.82
N HIS A 53 10.44 19.50 9.88
CA HIS A 53 9.50 20.00 10.88
C HIS A 53 10.17 20.01 12.25
N ASN A 54 9.56 20.71 13.21
CA ASN A 54 10.01 20.66 14.61
C ASN A 54 9.77 19.23 15.16
N GLY A 55 10.82 18.42 15.16
CA GLY A 55 10.83 17.07 15.76
C GLY A 55 10.89 15.91 14.77
N PHE A 56 10.70 16.12 13.47
CA PHE A 56 10.88 15.08 12.45
C PHE A 56 11.23 15.65 11.08
N THR A 57 11.81 14.81 10.23
CA THR A 57 12.14 15.13 8.85
C THR A 57 11.48 14.14 7.91
N ASP A 58 10.86 14.65 6.85
CA ASP A 58 10.22 13.86 5.81
C ASP A 58 11.09 13.74 4.56
N TYR A 59 11.13 12.54 4.01
CA TYR A 59 11.86 12.18 2.83
C TYR A 59 10.96 11.46 1.84
N LYS A 60 11.19 11.67 0.55
CA LYS A 60 10.54 10.88 -0.49
C LYS A 60 11.05 9.44 -0.42
N SER A 61 10.16 8.46 -0.44
CA SER A 61 10.59 7.07 -0.57
C SER A 61 11.04 6.78 -2.00
N LYS A 62 12.13 5.99 -2.13
CA LYS A 62 12.54 5.40 -3.41
C LYS A 62 11.64 4.24 -3.84
N ILE A 63 10.93 3.65 -2.89
CA ILE A 63 9.95 2.59 -3.13
C ILE A 63 8.56 3.20 -3.13
N SER A 64 7.83 2.99 -4.22
CA SER A 64 6.44 3.38 -4.33
C SER A 64 5.58 2.23 -4.82
N ILE A 65 4.29 2.28 -4.46
CA ILE A 65 3.30 1.35 -4.98
C ILE A 65 2.72 1.98 -6.26
N PRO A 66 2.74 1.31 -7.42
CA PRO A 66 2.20 1.89 -8.65
C PRO A 66 0.73 2.32 -8.48
N GLY A 67 0.44 3.56 -8.87
CA GLY A 67 -0.87 4.18 -8.69
C GLY A 67 -1.08 4.87 -7.33
N SER A 68 -0.10 4.82 -6.41
CA SER A 68 -0.13 5.62 -5.19
C SER A 68 -0.03 7.11 -5.49
N VAL A 69 -0.61 7.94 -4.63
CA VAL A 69 -0.46 9.40 -4.65
C VAL A 69 0.99 9.77 -4.31
N ASP A 70 1.49 9.28 -3.17
CA ASP A 70 2.86 9.46 -2.74
C ASP A 70 3.27 8.41 -1.69
N CYS A 71 4.58 8.22 -1.52
CA CYS A 71 5.10 7.49 -0.37
C CYS A 71 6.27 8.27 0.26
N VAL A 72 6.23 8.40 1.58
CA VAL A 72 7.09 9.25 2.41
C VAL A 72 7.71 8.41 3.52
N ILE A 73 8.95 8.75 3.88
CA ILE A 73 9.63 8.24 5.07
C ILE A 73 9.78 9.41 6.04
N SER A 74 9.13 9.30 7.18
CA SER A 74 9.25 10.26 8.29
C SER A 74 10.24 9.72 9.32
N GLN A 75 11.25 10.52 9.66
CA GLN A 75 12.25 10.19 10.67
C GLN A 75 12.14 11.16 11.83
N VAL A 76 11.88 10.66 13.03
CA VAL A 76 11.90 11.49 14.24
C VAL A 76 13.35 11.93 14.51
N ASN A 77 13.51 13.20 14.84
CA ASN A 77 14.81 13.78 15.14
C ASN A 77 15.33 13.22 16.49
N PRO A 78 16.66 13.18 16.70
CA PRO A 78 17.24 12.69 17.96
C PRO A 78 16.62 13.36 19.20
N PRO A 79 16.48 12.63 20.32
CA PRO A 79 17.10 11.34 20.65
C PRO A 79 16.34 10.10 20.14
N GLU A 80 15.09 10.27 19.73
CA GLU A 80 14.27 9.17 19.22
C GLU A 80 14.74 8.75 17.83
N LYS A 81 14.65 7.45 17.53
CA LYS A 81 15.07 6.87 16.24
C LYS A 81 13.92 6.11 15.60
N ILE A 82 12.72 6.66 15.74
CA ILE A 82 11.50 6.10 15.14
C ILE A 82 11.48 6.57 13.68
N CYS A 83 11.28 5.60 12.79
CA CYS A 83 11.09 5.85 11.38
C CYS A 83 9.79 5.19 10.95
N THR A 84 9.04 5.89 10.12
CA THR A 84 7.77 5.42 9.59
C THR A 84 7.82 5.57 8.08
N TRP A 85 7.50 4.50 7.37
CA TRP A 85 7.18 4.56 5.96
C TRP A 85 5.67 4.65 5.83
N THR A 86 5.19 5.64 5.09
CA THR A 86 3.78 5.89 4.84
C THR A 86 3.58 6.00 3.34
N CYS A 87 2.56 5.34 2.79
CA CYS A 87 2.18 5.52 1.40
C CYS A 87 0.69 5.83 1.28
N SER A 88 0.38 6.99 0.70
CA SER A 88 -0.98 7.37 0.34
C SER A 88 -1.35 6.69 -0.96
N LEU A 89 -2.25 5.71 -0.88
CA LEU A 89 -2.57 4.82 -1.99
C LEU A 89 -3.73 5.34 -2.83
N PHE A 90 -4.65 6.08 -2.22
CA PHE A 90 -5.84 6.59 -2.89
C PHE A 90 -6.46 7.73 -2.08
N VAL A 91 -7.01 8.71 -2.77
CA VAL A 91 -7.72 9.85 -2.18
C VAL A 91 -8.99 10.12 -2.99
N SER A 92 -10.13 10.24 -2.31
CA SER A 92 -11.40 10.61 -2.96
C SER A 92 -12.36 11.27 -2.00
N ASN A 93 -13.21 12.16 -2.51
CA ASN A 93 -14.29 12.77 -1.73
C ASN A 93 -15.49 11.82 -1.64
N ASN A 94 -15.48 10.70 -2.38
CA ASN A 94 -16.54 9.71 -2.41
C ASN A 94 -16.16 8.49 -1.55
N TYR A 95 -16.94 8.27 -0.49
CA TYR A 95 -16.77 7.14 0.42
C TYR A 95 -16.74 5.79 -0.30
N GLU A 96 -17.68 5.54 -1.21
CA GLU A 96 -17.81 4.23 -1.88
C GLU A 96 -16.58 3.90 -2.73
N GLN A 97 -16.02 4.89 -3.40
CA GLN A 97 -14.79 4.70 -4.18
C GLN A 97 -13.58 4.40 -3.29
N ALA A 98 -13.47 5.12 -2.17
CA ALA A 98 -12.39 4.89 -1.22
C ALA A 98 -12.54 3.53 -0.52
N LEU A 99 -13.76 3.13 -0.16
CA LEU A 99 -14.06 1.82 0.43
C LEU A 99 -13.73 0.69 -0.53
N GLN A 100 -14.17 0.80 -1.80
CA GLN A 100 -13.81 -0.16 -2.83
C GLN A 100 -12.29 -0.29 -2.93
N LYS A 101 -11.57 0.84 -2.99
CA LYS A 101 -10.11 0.80 -3.13
C LYS A 101 -9.42 0.21 -1.91
N TYR A 102 -9.91 0.54 -0.72
CA TYR A 102 -9.43 0.00 0.55
C TYR A 102 -9.63 -1.51 0.64
N GLN A 103 -10.78 -2.03 0.20
CA GLN A 103 -11.03 -3.47 0.11
C GLN A 103 -10.13 -4.15 -0.92
N GLU A 104 -9.98 -3.58 -2.12
CA GLU A 104 -9.06 -4.10 -3.16
C GLU A 104 -7.61 -4.21 -2.64
N LEU A 105 -7.15 -3.24 -1.86
CA LEU A 105 -5.81 -3.22 -1.28
C LEU A 105 -5.68 -4.23 -0.13
N PHE A 106 -6.73 -4.37 0.69
CA PHE A 106 -6.78 -5.43 1.70
C PHE A 106 -6.64 -6.81 1.05
N ASP A 107 -7.43 -7.10 0.01
CA ASP A 107 -7.39 -8.39 -0.69
C ASP A 107 -6.05 -8.67 -1.36
N GLN A 108 -5.32 -7.63 -1.78
CA GLN A 108 -3.96 -7.77 -2.31
C GLN A 108 -2.93 -8.12 -1.23
N ILE A 109 -3.06 -7.55 -0.02
CA ILE A 109 -2.08 -7.68 1.05
C ILE A 109 -2.37 -8.92 1.91
N HIS A 110 -3.63 -9.18 2.21
CA HIS A 110 -4.08 -10.30 3.03
C HIS A 110 -3.70 -11.64 2.39
N ASN A 111 -3.19 -12.56 3.21
CA ASN A 111 -2.65 -13.86 2.81
C ASN A 111 -1.47 -13.80 1.83
N THR A 112 -0.75 -12.68 1.78
CA THR A 112 0.47 -12.57 0.98
C THR A 112 1.65 -13.24 1.66
N ILE A 113 2.41 -14.02 0.89
CA ILE A 113 3.69 -14.61 1.33
C ILE A 113 4.82 -13.61 1.06
N ILE A 114 5.49 -13.18 2.12
CA ILE A 114 6.68 -12.34 2.05
C ILE A 114 7.94 -13.19 2.17
N ARG A 115 8.93 -12.90 1.32
CA ARG A 115 10.22 -13.59 1.28
C ARG A 115 11.35 -12.61 1.48
N VAL A 116 11.79 -12.43 2.72
CA VAL A 116 12.97 -11.61 3.03
C VAL A 116 14.22 -12.46 3.03
N LYS A 117 15.33 -11.94 2.49
CA LYS A 117 16.60 -12.67 2.46
C LYS A 117 17.10 -12.95 3.87
N GLY A 118 17.35 -14.22 4.18
CA GLY A 118 17.86 -14.66 5.49
C GLY A 118 16.77 -15.00 6.52
N GLU A 119 15.50 -14.76 6.20
CA GLU A 119 14.36 -15.19 7.01
C GLU A 119 13.64 -16.37 6.37
N LYS A 120 12.88 -17.12 7.18
CA LYS A 120 11.89 -18.06 6.64
C LYS A 120 10.73 -17.25 6.02
N PRO A 121 10.13 -17.70 4.92
CA PRO A 121 8.91 -17.07 4.39
C PRO A 121 7.83 -16.98 5.46
N PHE A 122 7.11 -15.87 5.48
CA PHE A 122 6.00 -15.63 6.39
C PHE A 122 4.80 -15.06 5.65
N ILE A 123 3.61 -15.30 6.19
CA ILE A 123 2.34 -14.85 5.63
C ILE A 123 1.89 -13.61 6.39
N ILE A 124 1.39 -12.62 5.66
CA ILE A 124 0.70 -11.45 6.22
C ILE A 124 -0.80 -11.75 6.25
N THR A 125 -1.43 -11.67 7.41
CA THR A 125 -2.88 -11.84 7.59
C THR A 125 -3.48 -10.63 8.27
N GLY A 126 -4.79 -10.46 8.21
CA GLY A 126 -5.50 -9.34 8.83
C GLY A 126 -7.00 -9.54 8.71
N THR A 127 -7.77 -8.84 9.53
CA THR A 127 -9.24 -8.89 9.48
C THR A 127 -9.74 -7.60 8.89
N PHE A 128 -10.50 -7.66 7.80
CA PHE A 128 -11.08 -6.48 7.18
C PHE A 128 -12.07 -5.80 8.15
N ALA A 129 -11.98 -4.48 8.22
CA ALA A 129 -12.89 -3.63 8.96
C ALA A 129 -13.08 -2.31 8.19
N ALA A 130 -14.32 -1.97 7.87
CA ALA A 130 -14.69 -0.72 7.22
C ALA A 130 -14.97 0.38 8.27
N PRO A 131 -14.82 1.67 7.91
CA PRO A 131 -15.27 2.76 8.77
C PRO A 131 -16.77 2.63 9.06
N ASP A 132 -17.17 2.85 10.30
CA ASP A 132 -18.59 2.93 10.67
C ASP A 132 -19.10 4.39 10.55
N GLN A 133 -20.41 4.61 10.66
CA GLN A 133 -21.00 5.95 10.47
C GLN A 133 -20.59 6.96 11.55
N GLU A 134 -20.18 6.49 12.73
CA GLU A 134 -19.77 7.33 13.86
C GLU A 134 -18.27 7.65 13.78
N ASN A 135 -17.49 6.65 13.34
CA ASN A 135 -16.05 6.68 13.22
C ASN A 135 -15.65 6.81 11.75
N LYS A 136 -15.32 8.04 11.37
CA LYS A 136 -14.75 8.42 10.06
C LYS A 136 -13.36 7.83 9.78
N SER A 137 -13.01 6.72 10.42
CA SER A 137 -11.76 6.00 10.22
C SER A 137 -11.93 4.51 10.50
N ALA A 138 -11.13 3.71 9.80
CA ALA A 138 -10.88 2.31 10.12
C ALA A 138 -9.41 1.97 9.89
N SER A 139 -8.93 0.97 10.63
CA SER A 139 -7.55 0.50 10.55
C SER A 139 -7.52 -1.02 10.58
N ILE A 140 -6.86 -1.62 9.60
CA ILE A 140 -6.54 -3.03 9.55
C ILE A 140 -5.07 -3.19 9.92
N ARG A 141 -4.83 -3.77 11.09
CA ARG A 141 -3.49 -4.19 11.50
C ARG A 141 -3.21 -5.58 10.99
N PHE A 142 -2.13 -5.72 10.24
CA PHE A 142 -1.70 -7.02 9.76
C PHE A 142 -0.81 -7.75 10.78
N GLN A 143 -0.93 -9.08 10.77
CA GLN A 143 -0.17 -10.02 11.59
C GLN A 143 0.73 -10.87 10.71
N PHE A 144 1.86 -11.32 11.26
CA PHE A 144 2.85 -12.14 10.55
C PHE A 144 2.84 -13.58 11.06
N HIS A 145 2.76 -14.55 10.16
CA HIS A 145 2.73 -15.97 10.51
C HIS A 145 3.73 -16.81 9.69
N PRO A 146 4.72 -17.46 10.33
CA PRO A 146 5.16 -17.20 11.70
C PRO A 146 5.70 -15.77 11.84
N VAL A 147 5.82 -15.25 13.07
CA VAL A 147 6.43 -13.94 13.30
C VAL A 147 7.95 -14.05 13.04
N PRO A 148 8.51 -13.42 11.98
CA PRO A 148 9.95 -13.45 11.73
C PRO A 148 10.69 -12.56 12.73
N GLN A 149 12.00 -12.79 12.90
CA GLN A 149 12.79 -12.02 13.87
C GLN A 149 12.80 -10.53 13.52
N LEU A 150 12.91 -10.18 12.23
CA LEU A 150 12.86 -8.78 11.79
C LEU A 150 11.53 -8.06 12.09
N ALA A 151 10.42 -8.80 12.24
CA ALA A 151 9.09 -8.21 12.38
C ALA A 151 8.55 -8.21 13.81
N GLN A 152 9.35 -8.62 14.80
CA GLN A 152 8.91 -8.70 16.21
C GLN A 152 8.38 -7.36 16.74
N SER A 153 8.94 -6.25 16.27
CA SER A 153 8.50 -4.89 16.62
C SER A 153 8.01 -4.12 15.40
N LEU A 154 7.64 -4.81 14.32
CA LEU A 154 7.16 -4.18 13.09
C LEU A 154 5.64 -4.15 13.09
N ARG A 155 5.07 -2.99 12.76
CA ARG A 155 3.64 -2.79 12.59
C ARG A 155 3.36 -2.41 11.15
N VAL A 156 2.46 -3.15 10.51
CA VAL A 156 1.92 -2.85 9.17
C VAL A 156 0.43 -2.62 9.29
N GLU A 157 -0.03 -1.45 8.88
CA GLU A 157 -1.43 -1.02 9.01
C GLU A 157 -1.93 -0.42 7.71
N LEU A 158 -3.07 -0.91 7.21
CA LEU A 158 -3.83 -0.25 6.15
C LEU A 158 -4.97 0.52 6.80
N ASN A 159 -5.07 1.81 6.51
CA ASN A 159 -6.02 2.71 7.11
C ASN A 159 -6.90 3.33 6.03
N MET A 160 -8.16 3.56 6.36
CA MET A 160 -9.07 4.42 5.61
C MET A 160 -9.56 5.50 6.56
N ILE A 161 -9.23 6.77 6.29
CA ILE A 161 -9.49 7.88 7.22
C ILE A 161 -10.10 9.04 6.44
N HIS A 162 -11.11 9.69 7.00
CA HIS A 162 -11.69 10.91 6.44
C HIS A 162 -11.30 12.14 7.24
N ASN A 163 -10.48 12.99 6.63
CA ASN A 163 -10.21 14.34 7.11
C ASN A 163 -11.03 15.34 6.27
N GLU A 164 -10.43 15.86 5.20
CA GLU A 164 -11.12 16.64 4.16
C GLU A 164 -11.68 15.73 3.05
N ASN A 165 -10.92 14.68 2.72
CA ASN A 165 -11.27 13.63 1.78
C ASN A 165 -11.08 12.27 2.46
N TRP A 166 -11.55 11.19 1.84
CA TRP A 166 -11.21 9.82 2.24
C TRP A 166 -9.84 9.44 1.69
N ASP A 167 -8.90 9.22 2.59
CA ASP A 167 -7.54 8.78 2.31
C ASP A 167 -7.41 7.29 2.64
N VAL A 168 -6.80 6.52 1.73
CA VAL A 168 -6.39 5.13 1.96
C VAL A 168 -4.88 5.08 2.09
N ILE A 169 -4.37 4.69 3.26
CA ILE A 169 -2.96 4.85 3.64
C ILE A 169 -2.41 3.52 4.16
N LEU A 170 -1.28 3.08 3.61
CA LEU A 170 -0.51 1.95 4.15
C LEU A 170 0.70 2.48 4.91
N THR A 171 0.86 2.01 6.14
CA THR A 171 1.91 2.45 7.05
C THR A 171 2.73 1.26 7.54
N VAL A 172 4.06 1.43 7.56
CA VAL A 172 5.01 0.49 8.13
C VAL A 172 5.88 1.23 9.16
N THR A 173 5.79 0.83 10.42
CA THR A 173 6.45 1.54 11.53
C THR A 173 6.86 0.60 12.66
N LYS A 174 7.61 1.11 13.65
CA LYS A 174 7.87 0.39 14.89
C LYS A 174 6.58 0.28 15.70
N GLN A 175 6.25 -0.91 16.19
CA GLN A 175 5.22 -1.11 17.20
C GLN A 175 5.62 -0.35 18.48
N ALA A 176 4.69 0.44 19.02
CA ALA A 176 4.87 1.08 20.33
C ALA A 176 4.89 -0.01 21.41
N ASP A 177 5.88 0.09 22.31
CA ASP A 177 6.06 -0.81 23.46
C ASP A 177 4.93 -0.62 24.49
#